data_AF-A0A3P1VTZ5-F1
#
_entry.id   AF-A0A3P1VTZ5-F1
#
_cell.length_a   1.000
_cell.length_b   1.000
_cell.length_c   1.000
_cell.angle_alpha   90.00
_cell.angle_beta   90.00
_cell.angle_gamma   90.00
#
_symmetry.space_group_name_H-M   'P 1'
#
loop_
_entity.id
_entity.type
_entity.pdbx_description
1 polymer ?
#
loop_
_entity_poly.entity_id
_entity_poly.type
_entity_poly.pdbx_seq_one_letter_code
_entity_poly.pdbx_strand_id
1 'polypeptide(L)'
;MPATVNGGQFSANFPEGFPEGTHSVTVTGATLTAAHSIQVEKPAPAPTATITGPAAAVPNAPTTITGTTMHVADGTVLEVTVNGVTVKATVQGGRFNAHFPNGFPTGNYSVSVSVPGGGALTQTDSFTVLVQQPSPTPGGVTAVPMLDGLGLGALAALLGAAGLRRQRKRQR
;
A
#
# COMPACT_ATOMS: atom_id res chain seq x y z
N MET A 1 -11.45 9.71 -47.38
CA MET A 1 -11.20 8.27 -47.61
C MET A 1 -12.23 7.75 -48.60
N PRO A 2 -11.82 7.06 -49.69
CA PRO A 2 -12.78 6.39 -50.56
C PRO A 2 -13.32 5.12 -49.88
N ALA A 3 -14.64 4.91 -49.93
CA ALA A 3 -15.30 3.70 -49.42
C ALA A 3 -16.01 2.99 -50.58
N THR A 4 -15.89 1.67 -50.66
CA THR A 4 -16.60 0.86 -51.66
C THR A 4 -18.01 0.57 -51.14
N VAL A 5 -19.03 0.86 -51.95
CA VAL A 5 -20.43 0.54 -51.64
C VAL A 5 -20.73 -0.88 -52.12
N ASN A 6 -21.15 -1.77 -51.23
CA ASN A 6 -21.58 -3.13 -51.57
C ASN A 6 -23.01 -3.33 -51.05
N GLY A 7 -23.98 -3.54 -51.96
CA GLY A 7 -25.39 -3.73 -51.59
C GLY A 7 -26.06 -2.52 -50.92
N GLY A 8 -25.58 -1.29 -51.16
CA GLY A 8 -26.11 -0.06 -50.55
C GLY A 8 -25.47 0.32 -49.20
N GLN A 9 -24.53 -0.50 -48.69
CA GLN A 9 -23.77 -0.22 -47.47
C GLN A 9 -22.34 0.19 -47.83
N PHE A 10 -21.80 1.18 -47.12
CA PHE A 10 -20.38 1.56 -47.20
C PHE A 10 -19.73 1.38 -45.83
N SER A 11 -18.45 1.03 -45.82
CA SER A 11 -17.64 0.96 -44.61
C SER A 11 -16.36 1.76 -44.83
N ALA A 12 -16.04 2.64 -43.88
CA ALA A 12 -14.80 3.37 -43.83
C ALA A 12 -14.22 3.19 -42.44
N ASN A 13 -12.94 2.82 -42.35
CA ASN A 13 -12.24 2.71 -41.08
C ASN A 13 -11.41 3.97 -40.85
N PHE A 14 -11.54 4.56 -39.66
CA PHE A 14 -10.70 5.69 -39.28
C PHE A 14 -9.32 5.17 -38.85
N PRO A 15 -8.22 5.87 -39.19
CA PRO A 15 -6.89 5.47 -38.74
C PRO A 15 -6.77 5.60 -37.21
N GLU A 16 -5.89 4.81 -36.60
CA GLU A 16 -5.51 5.00 -35.19
C GLU A 16 -4.99 6.44 -34.96
N GLY A 17 -5.30 7.01 -33.81
CA GLY A 17 -4.92 8.39 -33.47
C GLY A 17 -5.83 9.47 -34.05
N PHE A 18 -7.06 9.12 -34.45
CA PHE A 18 -8.07 10.12 -34.80
C PHE A 18 -8.35 11.04 -33.59
N PRO A 19 -8.27 12.37 -33.76
CA PRO A 19 -8.32 13.29 -32.64
C PRO A 19 -9.68 13.28 -31.94
N GLU A 20 -9.69 13.62 -30.65
CA GLU A 20 -10.91 13.77 -29.87
C GLU A 20 -11.79 14.90 -30.42
N GLY A 21 -13.11 14.75 -30.27
CA GLY A 21 -14.09 15.79 -30.61
C GLY A 21 -15.14 15.37 -31.62
N THR A 22 -15.94 16.35 -32.02
CA THR A 22 -17.01 16.19 -33.00
C THR A 22 -16.44 16.27 -34.41
N HIS A 23 -16.59 15.21 -35.18
CA HIS A 23 -16.15 15.17 -36.57
C HIS A 23 -17.33 15.04 -37.50
N SER A 24 -17.39 15.94 -38.49
CA SER A 24 -18.39 15.88 -39.56
C SER A 24 -17.98 14.84 -40.58
N VAL A 25 -18.89 13.91 -40.85
CA VAL A 25 -18.77 12.89 -41.91
C VAL A 25 -19.76 13.25 -43.00
N THR A 26 -19.24 13.56 -44.18
CA THR A 26 -20.07 13.84 -45.35
C THR A 26 -19.91 12.70 -46.35
N VAL A 27 -21.03 12.08 -46.72
CA VAL A 27 -21.10 11.07 -47.78
C VAL A 27 -21.56 11.76 -49.05
N THR A 28 -20.71 11.75 -50.07
CA THR A 28 -21.00 12.30 -51.39
C THR A 28 -21.00 11.19 -52.44
N GLY A 29 -22.05 11.17 -53.26
CA GLY A 29 -22.18 10.35 -54.46
C GLY A 29 -22.73 11.18 -55.62
N ALA A 30 -22.87 10.58 -56.81
CA ALA A 30 -23.31 11.30 -58.01
C ALA A 30 -24.67 12.00 -57.87
N THR A 31 -25.56 11.50 -57.00
CA THR A 31 -26.91 12.04 -56.77
C THR A 31 -27.28 12.19 -55.30
N LEU A 32 -26.32 12.05 -54.37
CA LEU A 32 -26.60 11.95 -52.94
C LEU A 32 -25.56 12.71 -52.11
N THR A 33 -26.06 13.54 -51.21
CA THR A 33 -25.26 14.22 -50.19
C THR A 33 -25.93 13.98 -48.84
N ALA A 34 -25.26 13.26 -47.94
CA ALA A 34 -25.74 13.05 -46.58
C ALA A 34 -24.64 13.46 -45.60
N ALA A 35 -25.01 14.28 -44.62
CA ALA A 35 -24.12 14.71 -43.55
C ALA A 35 -24.48 13.97 -42.25
N HIS A 36 -23.46 13.53 -41.54
CA HIS A 36 -23.57 12.94 -40.21
C HIS A 36 -22.44 13.46 -39.34
N SER A 37 -22.57 13.31 -38.02
CA SER A 37 -21.48 13.61 -37.09
C SER A 37 -21.14 12.38 -36.28
N ILE A 38 -19.86 12.22 -35.98
CA ILE A 38 -19.34 11.22 -35.05
C ILE A 38 -18.70 11.96 -33.87
N GLN A 39 -18.86 11.38 -32.68
CA GLN A 39 -18.16 11.83 -31.48
C GLN A 39 -17.04 10.85 -31.17
N VAL A 40 -15.82 11.37 -31.06
CA VAL A 40 -14.65 10.61 -30.63
C VAL A 40 -14.29 11.08 -29.24
N GLU A 41 -14.53 10.22 -28.25
CA GLU A 41 -14.26 10.52 -26.85
C GLU A 41 -12.92 9.91 -26.40
N LYS A 42 -12.22 10.63 -25.54
CA LYS A 42 -11.07 10.09 -24.83
C LYS A 42 -11.52 8.99 -23.88
N PRO A 43 -10.88 7.81 -23.86
CA PRO A 43 -11.05 6.88 -22.76
C PRO A 43 -10.72 7.58 -21.43
N ALA A 44 -11.58 7.42 -20.43
CA ALA A 44 -11.29 7.93 -19.10
C ALA A 44 -9.97 7.30 -18.59
N PRO A 45 -9.08 8.09 -17.96
CA PRO A 45 -7.85 7.55 -17.39
C PRO A 45 -8.20 6.48 -16.35
N ALA A 46 -7.43 5.40 -16.34
CA ALA A 46 -7.70 4.27 -15.49
C ALA A 46 -7.43 4.58 -14.01
N PRO A 47 -8.23 4.03 -13.08
CA PRO A 47 -8.06 4.28 -11.65
C PRO A 47 -6.82 3.57 -11.09
N THR A 48 -6.06 4.28 -10.27
CA THR A 48 -4.84 3.77 -9.63
C THR A 48 -4.84 4.02 -8.13
N ALA A 49 -4.12 3.16 -7.39
CA ALA A 49 -3.88 3.32 -5.96
C ALA A 49 -2.41 3.05 -5.62
N THR A 50 -1.88 3.88 -4.72
CA THR A 50 -0.49 3.82 -4.25
C THR A 50 -0.48 3.87 -2.74
N ILE A 51 0.26 2.97 -2.11
CA ILE A 51 0.43 2.95 -0.65
C ILE A 51 1.63 3.85 -0.32
N THR A 52 1.43 4.82 0.57
CA THR A 52 2.46 5.80 0.94
C THR A 52 3.16 5.43 2.25
N GLY A 53 2.56 4.57 3.08
CA GLY A 53 3.22 4.05 4.27
C GLY A 53 2.25 3.45 5.30
N PRO A 54 2.74 3.22 6.52
CA PRO A 54 4.12 3.37 6.98
C PRO A 54 5.04 2.26 6.46
N ALA A 55 6.32 2.57 6.19
CA ALA A 55 7.32 1.58 5.79
C ALA A 55 7.72 0.61 6.92
N ALA A 56 7.59 1.06 8.17
CA ALA A 56 7.83 0.24 9.35
C ALA A 56 6.73 0.42 10.39
N ALA A 57 6.43 -0.64 11.13
CA ALA A 57 5.44 -0.61 12.20
C ALA A 57 5.92 -1.39 13.43
N VAL A 58 5.32 -1.08 14.58
CA VAL A 58 5.62 -1.73 15.85
C VAL A 58 4.83 -3.05 15.94
N PRO A 59 5.45 -4.16 16.40
CA PRO A 59 4.78 -5.44 16.54
C PRO A 59 3.58 -5.35 17.48
N ASN A 60 2.46 -5.97 17.07
CA ASN A 60 1.22 -6.08 17.83
C ASN A 60 0.66 -4.73 18.32
N ALA A 61 0.96 -3.64 17.59
CA ALA A 61 0.51 -2.30 17.88
C ALA A 61 -0.42 -1.77 16.77
N PRO A 62 -1.38 -0.90 17.12
CA PRO A 62 -2.27 -0.29 16.13
C PRO A 62 -1.47 0.36 15.01
N THR A 63 -1.77 -0.02 13.77
CA THR A 63 -1.06 0.46 12.57
C THR A 63 -2.07 1.00 11.57
N THR A 64 -1.81 2.17 11.03
CA THR A 64 -2.67 2.78 10.01
C THR A 64 -1.91 2.80 8.69
N ILE A 65 -2.37 2.03 7.71
CA ILE A 65 -1.85 2.08 6.34
C ILE A 65 -2.48 3.27 5.63
N THR A 66 -1.66 4.10 5.01
CA THR A 66 -2.10 5.26 4.22
C THR A 66 -1.70 5.13 2.77
N GLY A 67 -2.51 5.69 1.90
CA GLY A 67 -2.22 5.75 0.48
C GLY A 67 -2.99 6.83 -0.25
N THR A 68 -2.65 6.99 -1.52
CA THR A 68 -3.25 7.92 -2.47
C THR A 68 -3.93 7.15 -3.59
N THR A 69 -4.96 7.73 -4.18
CA THR A 69 -5.64 7.22 -5.36
C THR A 69 -5.72 8.29 -6.42
N MET A 70 -5.60 7.91 -7.69
CA MET A 70 -5.90 8.78 -8.83
C MET A 70 -7.07 8.20 -9.62
N HIS A 71 -7.92 9.09 -10.14
CA HIS A 71 -9.11 8.72 -10.93
C HIS A 71 -10.09 7.80 -10.19
N VAL A 72 -10.08 7.84 -8.86
CA VAL A 72 -11.06 7.18 -7.98
C VAL A 72 -11.92 8.26 -7.35
N ALA A 73 -13.24 8.06 -7.36
CA ALA A 73 -14.18 9.01 -6.78
C ALA A 73 -14.11 9.00 -5.25
N ASP A 74 -14.27 10.18 -4.64
CA ASP A 74 -14.44 10.28 -3.19
C ASP A 74 -15.71 9.54 -2.74
N GLY A 75 -15.65 8.91 -1.57
CA GLY A 75 -16.68 8.00 -1.07
C GLY A 75 -16.54 6.56 -1.56
N THR A 76 -15.61 6.27 -2.48
CA THR A 76 -15.30 4.88 -2.87
C THR A 76 -14.71 4.12 -1.70
N VAL A 77 -15.26 2.94 -1.42
CA VAL A 77 -14.72 2.04 -0.40
C VAL A 77 -13.67 1.14 -1.05
N LEU A 78 -12.47 1.11 -0.47
CA LEU A 78 -11.36 0.24 -0.82
C LEU A 78 -11.18 -0.83 0.25
N GLU A 79 -10.71 -2.00 -0.16
CA GLU A 79 -10.32 -3.10 0.71
C GLU A 79 -8.80 -3.20 0.73
N VAL A 80 -8.21 -2.86 1.88
CA VAL A 80 -6.77 -2.96 2.13
C VAL A 80 -6.52 -4.26 2.88
N THR A 81 -5.73 -5.15 2.27
CA THR A 81 -5.42 -6.46 2.84
C THR A 81 -3.94 -6.54 3.20
N VAL A 82 -3.68 -6.90 4.45
CA VAL A 82 -2.33 -7.10 5.00
C VAL A 82 -2.31 -8.44 5.70
N ASN A 83 -1.43 -9.35 5.27
CA ASN A 83 -1.32 -10.70 5.83
C ASN A 83 -2.66 -11.48 5.88
N GLY A 84 -3.52 -11.31 4.88
CA GLY A 84 -4.86 -11.93 4.85
C GLY A 84 -5.91 -11.26 5.73
N VAL A 85 -5.56 -10.22 6.49
CA VAL A 85 -6.52 -9.38 7.22
C VAL A 85 -6.94 -8.22 6.33
N THR A 86 -8.23 -8.12 6.02
CA THR A 86 -8.80 -7.07 5.18
C THR A 86 -9.52 -6.03 6.01
N VAL A 87 -9.21 -4.75 5.78
CA VAL A 87 -9.87 -3.59 6.38
C VAL A 87 -10.41 -2.70 5.27
N LYS A 88 -11.62 -2.18 5.47
CA LYS A 88 -12.24 -1.22 4.56
C LYS A 88 -11.75 0.19 4.85
N ALA A 89 -11.33 0.90 3.82
CA ALA A 89 -10.95 2.31 3.86
C ALA A 89 -11.81 3.10 2.87
N THR A 90 -12.16 4.33 3.21
CA THR A 90 -12.93 5.20 2.29
C THR A 90 -11.99 6.21 1.67
N VAL A 91 -12.12 6.44 0.36
CA VAL A 91 -11.38 7.48 -0.35
C VAL A 91 -11.97 8.84 -0.02
N GLN A 92 -11.14 9.76 0.43
CA GLN A 92 -11.48 11.17 0.62
C GLN A 92 -10.34 12.06 0.12
N GLY A 93 -10.64 12.98 -0.79
CA GLY A 93 -9.65 13.85 -1.40
C GLY A 93 -8.53 13.07 -2.10
N GLY A 94 -8.86 11.95 -2.73
CA GLY A 94 -7.86 11.08 -3.38
C GLY A 94 -6.89 10.39 -2.41
N ARG A 95 -7.26 10.24 -1.14
CA ARG A 95 -6.50 9.52 -0.12
C ARG A 95 -7.35 8.51 0.61
N PHE A 96 -6.72 7.44 1.11
CA PHE A 96 -7.38 6.45 1.95
C PHE A 96 -6.53 6.11 3.18
N ASN A 97 -7.20 5.70 4.25
CA ASN A 97 -6.60 5.28 5.50
C ASN A 97 -7.25 3.97 6.00
N ALA A 98 -6.46 2.91 6.10
CA ALA A 98 -6.89 1.63 6.64
C ALA A 98 -6.29 1.43 8.04
N HIS A 99 -7.15 1.36 9.05
CA HIS A 99 -6.74 1.21 10.44
C HIS A 99 -6.79 -0.25 10.88
N PHE A 100 -5.64 -0.79 11.29
CA PHE A 100 -5.49 -2.14 11.84
C PHE A 100 -5.25 -2.03 13.35
N PRO A 101 -6.28 -2.18 14.20
CA PRO A 101 -6.17 -1.92 15.64
C PRO A 101 -5.27 -2.91 16.38
N ASN A 102 -5.21 -4.16 15.90
CA ASN A 102 -4.43 -5.22 16.54
C ASN A 102 -2.98 -5.29 16.05
N GLY A 103 -2.64 -4.54 14.99
CA GLY A 103 -1.35 -4.64 14.33
C GLY A 103 -1.04 -6.04 13.79
N PHE A 104 0.24 -6.31 13.59
CA PHE A 104 0.76 -7.59 13.11
C PHE A 104 1.99 -7.99 13.95
N PRO A 105 2.31 -9.28 14.08
CA PRO A 105 3.54 -9.70 14.75
C PRO A 105 4.77 -9.31 13.93
N THR A 106 5.98 -9.44 14.49
CA THR A 106 7.24 -9.17 13.77
C THR A 106 7.31 -9.96 12.45
N GLY A 107 7.57 -9.27 11.35
CA GLY A 107 7.59 -9.88 10.01
C GLY A 107 7.53 -8.85 8.88
N ASN A 108 7.71 -9.33 7.66
CA ASN A 108 7.54 -8.54 6.45
C ASN A 108 6.17 -8.85 5.84
N TYR A 109 5.32 -7.84 5.70
CA TYR A 109 3.98 -8.03 5.16
C TYR A 109 3.79 -7.27 3.86
N SER A 110 3.30 -7.98 2.84
CA SER A 110 2.79 -7.36 1.64
C SER A 110 1.43 -6.74 1.91
N VAL A 111 1.25 -5.52 1.42
CA VAL A 111 -0.01 -4.80 1.46
C VAL A 111 -0.59 -4.80 0.06
N SER A 112 -1.87 -5.15 -0.05
CA SER A 112 -2.63 -5.10 -1.30
C SER A 112 -3.87 -4.25 -1.12
N VAL A 113 -4.28 -3.57 -2.18
CA VAL A 113 -5.48 -2.73 -2.21
C VAL A 113 -6.36 -3.20 -3.35
N SER A 114 -7.65 -3.31 -3.10
CA SER A 114 -8.64 -3.73 -4.10
C SER A 114 -9.95 -2.98 -3.92
N VAL A 115 -10.80 -2.98 -4.94
CA VAL A 115 -12.15 -2.45 -4.84
C VAL A 115 -13.12 -3.62 -4.61
N PRO A 116 -13.94 -3.60 -3.54
CA PRO A 116 -14.97 -4.60 -3.34
C PRO A 116 -15.91 -4.68 -4.54
N GLY A 117 -16.19 -5.90 -4.99
CA GLY A 117 -17.06 -6.13 -6.16
C GLY A 117 -16.33 -6.16 -7.51
N GLY A 118 -15.00 -6.22 -7.52
CA GLY A 118 -14.23 -6.47 -8.75
C GLY A 118 -13.98 -5.23 -9.61
N GLY A 119 -14.16 -4.03 -9.06
CA GLY A 119 -13.67 -2.80 -9.69
C GLY A 119 -12.16 -2.89 -9.90
N ALA A 120 -11.71 -2.71 -11.14
CA ALA A 120 -10.30 -2.86 -11.47
C ALA A 120 -9.55 -1.58 -11.15
N LEU A 121 -8.64 -1.63 -10.16
CA LEU A 121 -7.47 -0.76 -10.14
C LEU A 121 -6.51 -1.32 -11.19
N THR A 122 -6.19 -0.54 -12.22
CA THR A 122 -5.27 -1.01 -13.27
C THR A 122 -3.82 -0.97 -12.82
N GLN A 123 -3.54 -0.26 -11.73
CA GLN A 123 -2.24 -0.24 -11.07
C GLN A 123 -2.43 -0.20 -9.56
N THR A 124 -1.86 -1.20 -8.90
CA THR A 124 -1.71 -1.24 -7.44
C THR A 124 -0.23 -1.44 -7.16
N ASP A 125 0.37 -0.48 -6.46
CA ASP A 125 1.78 -0.60 -6.08
C ASP A 125 1.94 -1.60 -4.94
N SER A 126 2.84 -2.56 -5.07
CA SER A 126 3.10 -3.57 -4.03
C SER A 126 4.03 -2.97 -2.99
N PHE A 127 3.50 -2.70 -1.79
CA PHE A 127 4.27 -2.12 -0.70
C PHE A 127 4.54 -3.16 0.38
N THR A 128 5.78 -3.21 0.89
CA THR A 128 6.16 -4.09 2.00
C THR A 128 6.32 -3.26 3.27
N VAL A 129 5.61 -3.67 4.32
CA VAL A 129 5.75 -3.08 5.66
C VAL A 129 6.66 -3.99 6.49
N LEU A 130 7.76 -3.42 7.00
CA LEU A 130 8.63 -4.09 7.96
C LEU A 130 8.07 -3.89 9.37
N VAL A 131 7.53 -4.96 9.95
CA VAL A 131 7.11 -4.94 11.36
C VAL A 131 8.27 -5.45 12.18
N GLN A 132 8.91 -4.54 12.93
CA GLN A 132 10.07 -4.88 13.74
C GLN A 132 9.96 -4.19 15.10
N GLN A 133 10.33 -4.93 16.14
CA GLN A 133 10.45 -4.36 17.48
C GLN A 133 11.43 -3.17 17.42
N PRO A 134 11.09 -2.00 18.03
CA PRO A 134 12.04 -0.91 18.07
C PRO A 134 13.35 -1.42 18.67
N SER A 135 14.47 -1.10 18.00
CA SER A 135 15.80 -1.42 18.50
C SER A 135 15.86 -0.98 19.97
N PRO A 136 16.33 -1.82 20.90
CA PRO A 136 16.52 -1.36 22.26
C PRO A 136 17.47 -0.17 22.19
N THR A 137 17.00 1.01 22.57
CA THR A 137 17.90 2.11 22.93
C THR A 137 18.89 1.50 23.90
N PRO A 138 20.22 1.52 23.63
CA PRO A 138 21.19 1.10 24.62
C PRO A 138 20.84 1.90 25.87
N GLY A 139 20.31 1.23 26.89
CA GLY A 139 19.94 1.88 28.13
C GLY A 139 21.15 2.67 28.56
N GLY A 140 20.95 3.99 28.74
CA GLY A 140 22.03 4.89 29.12
C GLY A 140 22.81 4.20 30.21
N VAL A 141 24.11 3.98 29.95
CA VAL A 141 25.01 3.54 31.00
C VAL A 141 24.81 4.57 32.11
N THR A 142 24.14 4.18 33.19
CA THR A 142 24.23 4.93 34.44
C THR A 142 25.72 4.94 34.70
N ALA A 143 26.37 6.08 34.46
CA ALA A 143 27.76 6.25 34.79
C ALA A 143 27.85 5.93 36.28
N VAL A 144 28.35 4.73 36.59
CA VAL A 144 28.81 4.41 37.92
C VAL A 144 29.83 5.51 38.22
N PRO A 145 29.69 6.30 39.30
CA PRO A 145 30.72 7.27 39.63
C PRO A 145 32.03 6.50 39.67
N MET A 146 32.97 6.87 38.79
CA MET A 146 34.30 6.31 38.81
C MET A 146 34.86 6.56 40.20
N LEU A 147 34.99 5.47 40.97
CA LEU A 147 36.02 5.41 41.99
C LEU A 147 37.20 4.75 41.28
N ASP A 148 38.19 5.58 40.96
CA ASP A 148 39.40 5.23 40.22
C ASP A 148 39.98 3.88 40.68
N GLY A 149 40.07 2.94 39.74
CA GLY A 149 40.56 1.61 40.05
C GLY A 149 40.48 0.67 38.85
N LEU A 150 41.48 0.77 37.98
CA LEU A 150 41.84 -0.17 36.92
C LEU A 150 41.35 -1.63 37.14
N GLY A 151 40.69 -2.18 36.12
CA GLY A 151 40.86 -3.59 35.75
C GLY A 151 39.63 -4.51 35.84
N LEU A 152 38.88 -4.55 34.73
CA LEU A 152 38.20 -5.73 34.16
C LEU A 152 37.97 -6.93 35.09
N GLY A 153 36.76 -7.03 35.66
CA GLY A 153 36.35 -8.15 36.49
C GLY A 153 34.94 -8.66 36.20
N ALA A 154 34.88 -9.80 35.52
CA ALA A 154 33.90 -10.87 35.68
C ALA A 154 32.42 -10.62 35.32
N LEU A 155 32.08 -11.13 34.12
CA LEU A 155 30.85 -11.87 33.85
C LEU A 155 30.65 -12.95 34.94
N ALA A 156 29.61 -12.85 35.77
CA ALA A 156 29.21 -13.93 36.68
C ALA A 156 27.71 -14.19 36.56
N ALA A 157 27.42 -15.32 35.93
CA ALA A 157 26.08 -15.85 35.72
C ALA A 157 25.41 -16.23 37.04
N LEU A 158 24.10 -15.99 37.06
CA LEU A 158 23.13 -16.34 38.08
C LEU A 158 22.83 -17.85 37.99
N LEU A 159 23.20 -18.65 38.99
CA LEU A 159 22.69 -20.03 39.16
C LEU A 159 22.72 -20.43 40.64
N GLY A 160 21.54 -20.72 41.20
CA GLY A 160 21.36 -21.07 42.60
C GLY A 160 21.60 -22.54 42.94
N ALA A 161 21.90 -22.80 44.21
CA ALA A 161 21.55 -24.01 44.96
C ALA A 161 21.96 -23.74 46.43
N ALA A 162 21.00 -23.61 47.36
CA ALA A 162 20.60 -24.69 48.26
C ALA A 162 21.79 -25.44 48.91
N GLY A 163 21.99 -25.24 50.22
CA GLY A 163 22.65 -26.28 51.02
C GLY A 163 23.50 -25.82 52.20
N LEU A 164 22.99 -26.10 53.39
CA LEU A 164 23.70 -26.55 54.59
C LEU A 164 24.40 -25.53 55.52
N ARG A 165 23.61 -25.14 56.53
CA ARG A 165 23.94 -25.18 57.97
C ARG A 165 25.23 -25.98 58.31
N ARG A 166 26.17 -25.34 59.02
CA ARG A 166 26.62 -25.83 60.35
C ARG A 166 27.43 -24.80 61.14
N GLN A 167 26.77 -24.38 62.20
CA GLN A 167 27.25 -23.82 63.46
C GLN A 167 28.45 -24.58 64.06
N ARG A 168 29.56 -23.88 64.35
CA ARG A 168 30.53 -24.18 65.44
C ARG A 168 31.08 -22.83 65.92
N LYS A 169 30.44 -22.18 66.90
CA LYS A 169 30.62 -22.34 68.35
C LYS A 169 32.02 -21.95 68.83
N ARG A 170 32.01 -20.85 69.59
CA ARG A 170 32.98 -20.24 70.51
C ARG A 170 34.15 -21.09 71.04
N GLN A 171 35.13 -20.32 71.53
CA GLN A 171 36.17 -20.57 72.55
C GLN A 171 37.56 -20.69 71.92
N ARG A 172 38.60 -20.03 72.43
CA ARG A 172 38.81 -19.32 73.69
C ARG A 172 39.97 -18.34 73.51
#